data_AF-A0AAZ3QG88-F1
#
_entry.id   AF-A0AAZ3QG88-F1
#
_cell.length_a   1.000
_cell.length_b   1.000
_cell.length_c   1.000
_cell.angle_alpha   90.00
_cell.angle_beta   90.00
_cell.angle_gamma   90.00
#
_symmetry.space_group_name_H-M   'P 1'
#
loop_
_entity.id
_entity.type
_entity.pdbx_description
1 polymer ?
#
loop_
_entity_poly.entity_id
_entity_poly.type
_entity_poly.pdbx_seq_one_letter_code
_entity_poly.pdbx_strand_id
1 'polypeptide(L)'
;MAVNPLPSSLPGSVNSYFNAYKNSLFADVEKQKTTCKKRFIHRLVYVATRKLNADDKQSAIAEYYEQFLSKFQKNPQTEKVTGILLLYPKSIIHLMESSSEVLHVILEDLNDMEKSPNCPLKEVRILVVSHCVLRRMFPLWGYRFVTLPLSLQDPNPQTQPVETLVPDSLAMIYKMCVCLLKHRDSGSGQEDQEQALRLEEDTVIYLCQSAVLHSPSTFLQTYTKATNILMDSGNCFVCVLSRARSEL
;
A
#
# COMPACT_ATOMS: atom_id res chain seq x y z
N MET A 1 -45.35 -60.33 -4.71
CA MET A 1 -44.99 -59.15 -5.51
C MET A 1 -44.33 -58.15 -4.58
N ALA A 2 -43.05 -57.87 -4.82
CA ALA A 2 -42.19 -57.03 -4.02
C ALA A 2 -42.40 -55.55 -4.39
N VAL A 3 -42.42 -54.68 -3.39
CA VAL A 3 -42.16 -53.24 -3.58
C VAL A 3 -41.06 -52.87 -2.58
N ASN A 4 -39.83 -52.85 -3.09
CA ASN A 4 -38.68 -52.32 -2.37
C ASN A 4 -38.78 -50.78 -2.30
N PRO A 5 -38.44 -50.15 -1.18
CA PRO A 5 -38.29 -48.70 -1.10
C PRO A 5 -37.02 -48.20 -1.82
N LEU A 6 -37.09 -46.97 -2.31
CA LEU A 6 -36.04 -46.25 -3.05
C LEU A 6 -34.69 -46.19 -2.30
N PRO A 7 -33.55 -46.18 -3.02
CA PRO A 7 -32.23 -46.02 -2.43
C PRO A 7 -31.94 -44.57 -2.03
N SER A 8 -31.43 -44.41 -0.80
CA SER A 8 -30.75 -43.22 -0.30
C SER A 8 -29.32 -43.16 -0.83
N SER A 9 -29.00 -42.18 -1.67
CA SER A 9 -27.61 -41.78 -1.93
C SER A 9 -27.53 -40.34 -2.45
N LEU A 10 -27.01 -39.43 -1.61
CA LEU A 10 -26.39 -38.18 -2.05
C LEU A 10 -24.88 -38.29 -1.77
N PRO A 11 -24.00 -37.90 -2.71
CA PRO A 11 -22.59 -38.21 -2.64
C PRO A 11 -21.86 -37.26 -1.68
N GLY A 12 -21.14 -37.82 -0.72
CA GLY A 12 -20.07 -37.12 -0.02
C GLY A 12 -18.88 -36.94 -0.95
N SER A 13 -18.44 -35.70 -1.18
CA SER A 13 -17.05 -35.32 -1.50
C SER A 13 -16.95 -33.84 -1.91
N VAL A 14 -17.24 -32.93 -1.00
CA VAL A 14 -16.83 -31.51 -1.14
C VAL A 14 -15.91 -31.09 0.02
N ASN A 15 -15.93 -31.85 1.13
CA ASN A 15 -15.20 -31.50 2.35
C ASN A 15 -13.72 -31.91 2.37
N SER A 16 -13.25 -32.83 1.51
CA SER A 16 -11.84 -33.26 1.53
C SER A 16 -10.91 -32.26 0.84
N TYR A 17 -11.35 -31.64 -0.25
CA TYR A 17 -10.57 -30.65 -1.01
C TYR A 17 -10.38 -29.35 -0.24
N PHE A 18 -11.41 -28.89 0.49
CA PHE A 18 -11.32 -27.67 1.30
C PHE A 18 -10.40 -27.85 2.51
N ASN A 19 -10.40 -29.03 3.13
CA ASN A 19 -9.54 -29.34 4.26
C ASN A 19 -8.06 -29.54 3.86
N ALA A 20 -7.79 -30.11 2.69
CA ALA A 20 -6.42 -30.25 2.20
C ALA A 20 -5.73 -28.88 1.96
N TYR A 21 -6.47 -27.90 1.43
CA TYR A 21 -5.95 -26.55 1.19
C TYR A 21 -5.79 -25.73 2.47
N LYS A 22 -6.72 -25.89 3.43
CA LYS A 22 -6.65 -25.26 4.75
C LYS A 22 -5.43 -25.80 5.53
N ASN A 23 -5.19 -27.10 5.45
CA ASN A 23 -4.00 -27.70 6.05
C ASN A 23 -2.70 -27.23 5.38
N SER A 24 -2.69 -26.97 4.07
CA SER A 24 -1.49 -26.43 3.40
C SER A 24 -1.18 -24.99 3.82
N LEU A 25 -2.16 -24.10 3.86
CA LEU A 25 -1.92 -22.70 4.23
C LEU A 25 -1.58 -22.54 5.71
N PHE A 26 -2.28 -23.26 6.60
CA PHE A 26 -1.95 -23.28 8.02
C PHE A 26 -0.60 -23.95 8.25
N ALA A 27 -0.29 -25.05 7.57
CA ALA A 27 1.04 -25.64 7.64
C ALA A 27 2.10 -24.69 7.09
N ASP A 28 1.87 -23.93 6.03
CA ASP A 28 2.85 -22.97 5.50
C ASP A 28 3.06 -21.78 6.44
N VAL A 29 1.99 -21.30 7.10
CA VAL A 29 2.06 -20.26 8.13
C VAL A 29 2.73 -20.78 9.42
N GLU A 30 2.42 -21.99 9.86
CA GLU A 30 3.03 -22.63 11.04
C GLU A 30 4.47 -23.06 10.77
N LYS A 31 4.78 -23.55 9.57
CA LYS A 31 6.13 -23.85 9.10
C LYS A 31 6.92 -22.56 8.92
N GLN A 32 6.31 -21.45 8.48
CA GLN A 32 6.95 -20.13 8.55
C GLN A 32 7.19 -19.65 10.00
N LYS A 33 6.23 -19.84 10.91
CA LYS A 33 6.38 -19.50 12.34
C LYS A 33 7.47 -20.33 13.04
N THR A 34 7.60 -21.61 12.70
CA THR A 34 8.54 -22.55 13.34
C THR A 34 9.92 -22.57 12.68
N THR A 35 10.03 -22.25 11.39
CA THR A 35 11.30 -22.29 10.65
C THR A 35 12.00 -20.94 10.60
N CYS A 36 11.38 -19.86 11.11
CA CYS A 36 11.98 -18.53 11.08
C CYS A 36 11.52 -17.62 12.21
N LYS A 37 12.50 -17.02 12.89
CA LYS A 37 12.41 -15.68 13.51
C LYS A 37 12.14 -14.58 12.44
N LYS A 38 11.27 -14.83 11.45
CA LYS A 38 10.98 -13.90 10.35
C LYS A 38 9.95 -12.90 10.85
N ARG A 39 10.36 -11.65 10.96
CA ARG A 39 9.46 -10.52 11.16
C ARG A 39 8.52 -10.45 9.97
N PHE A 40 7.22 -10.40 10.25
CA PHE A 40 6.21 -10.20 9.21
C PHE A 40 6.47 -8.84 8.57
N ILE A 41 6.53 -8.83 7.24
CA ILE A 41 6.61 -7.58 6.47
C ILE A 41 5.20 -7.16 6.10
N HIS A 42 4.94 -5.88 6.26
CA HIS A 42 3.70 -5.21 5.89
C HIS A 42 4.05 -4.12 4.87
N ARG A 43 3.05 -3.65 4.14
CA ARG A 43 3.22 -2.60 3.13
C ARG A 43 2.20 -1.49 3.35
N LEU A 44 2.68 -0.26 3.44
CA LEU A 44 1.89 0.96 3.46
C LEU A 44 2.06 1.66 2.12
N VAL A 45 0.96 2.05 1.48
CA VAL A 45 0.96 2.96 0.32
C VAL A 45 0.06 4.15 0.62
N TYR A 46 0.60 5.35 0.48
CA TYR A 46 -0.16 6.59 0.63
C TYR A 46 0.25 7.62 -0.42
N VAL A 47 -0.62 8.62 -0.56
CA VAL A 47 -0.43 9.80 -1.39
C VAL A 47 -0.53 11.05 -0.53
N ALA A 48 0.11 12.13 -0.95
CA ALA A 48 -0.01 13.42 -0.27
C ALA A 48 0.23 14.57 -1.27
N THR A 49 -0.37 15.73 -1.02
CA THR A 49 -0.01 16.96 -1.73
C THR A 49 1.21 17.59 -1.09
N ARG A 50 2.00 18.26 -1.92
CA ARG A 50 3.23 18.91 -1.53
C ARG A 50 2.94 20.36 -1.17
N LYS A 51 3.42 20.82 -0.02
CA LYS A 51 3.37 22.25 0.30
C LYS A 51 4.42 22.96 -0.54
N LEU A 52 3.98 23.83 -1.45
CA LEU A 52 4.86 24.63 -2.30
C LEU A 52 5.14 25.96 -1.59
N ASN A 53 6.33 26.13 -1.02
CA ASN A 53 6.83 27.46 -0.67
C ASN A 53 7.86 27.92 -1.72
N ALA A 54 8.05 29.24 -1.84
CA ALA A 54 8.86 29.85 -2.91
C ALA A 54 10.32 29.35 -2.97
N ASP A 55 10.86 28.88 -1.83
CA ASP A 55 12.26 28.43 -1.71
C ASP A 55 12.40 26.90 -1.60
N ASP A 56 11.29 26.14 -1.68
CA ASP A 56 11.31 24.71 -1.37
C ASP A 56 11.84 23.86 -2.52
N LYS A 57 13.02 23.28 -2.31
CA LYS A 57 13.58 22.26 -3.22
C LYS A 57 12.74 20.99 -3.13
N GLN A 58 12.41 20.40 -4.29
CA GLN A 58 11.75 19.09 -4.35
C GLN A 58 12.52 17.99 -3.59
N SER A 59 13.84 18.11 -3.49
CA SER A 59 14.68 17.17 -2.73
C SER A 59 14.45 17.22 -1.21
N ALA A 60 13.91 18.32 -0.66
CA ALA A 60 13.75 18.48 0.79
C ALA A 60 12.88 17.37 1.41
N ILE A 61 11.87 16.89 0.70
CA ILE A 61 11.03 15.77 1.16
C ILE A 61 11.83 14.46 1.17
N ALA A 62 12.65 14.21 0.14
CA ALA A 62 13.51 13.04 0.11
C ALA A 62 14.54 13.08 1.25
N GLU A 63 15.20 14.22 1.43
CA GLU A 63 16.17 14.45 2.51
C GLU A 63 15.55 14.23 3.89
N TYR A 64 14.31 14.71 4.10
CA TYR A 64 13.56 14.44 5.32
C TYR A 64 13.38 12.94 5.56
N TYR A 65 12.88 12.18 4.57
CA TYR A 65 12.69 10.74 4.74
C TYR A 65 14.02 9.99 4.87
N GLU A 66 15.09 10.40 4.21
CA GLU A 66 16.42 9.82 4.42
C GLU A 66 16.86 9.95 5.87
N GLN A 67 16.73 11.16 6.44
CA GLN A 67 17.08 11.41 7.84
C GLN A 67 16.18 10.63 8.80
N PHE A 68 14.87 10.68 8.60
CA PHE A 68 13.89 9.99 9.42
C PHE A 68 14.10 8.47 9.40
N LEU A 69 14.21 7.89 8.21
CA LEU A 69 14.36 6.45 8.04
C LEU A 69 15.74 5.93 8.46
N SER A 70 16.78 6.79 8.47
CA SER A 70 18.12 6.40 8.95
C SER A 70 18.10 5.86 10.38
N LYS A 71 17.14 6.29 11.20
CA LYS A 71 16.94 5.83 12.59
C LYS A 71 16.67 4.32 12.63
N PHE A 72 15.84 3.81 11.71
CA PHE A 72 15.50 2.39 11.59
C PHE A 72 16.61 1.59 10.87
N GLN A 73 17.30 2.21 9.92
CA GLN A 73 18.38 1.53 9.18
C GLN A 73 19.60 1.26 10.06
N LYS A 74 19.91 2.16 11.00
CA LYS A 74 21.09 2.08 11.88
C LYS A 74 20.89 1.18 13.09
N ASN A 75 19.64 0.94 13.51
CA ASN A 75 19.33 0.12 14.68
C ASN A 75 19.18 -1.36 14.27
N PRO A 76 20.09 -2.27 14.70
CA PRO A 76 20.03 -3.68 14.34
C PRO A 76 18.79 -4.40 14.89
N GLN A 77 18.17 -3.85 15.93
CA GLN A 77 16.99 -4.43 16.58
C GLN A 77 15.68 -4.01 15.90
N THR A 78 15.67 -2.99 15.04
CA THR A 78 14.47 -2.59 14.29
C THR A 78 14.44 -3.23 12.92
N GLU A 79 13.23 -3.50 12.40
CA GLU A 79 13.09 -3.95 11.02
C GLU A 79 13.44 -2.80 10.07
N LYS A 80 14.23 -3.09 9.04
CA LYS A 80 14.58 -2.08 8.03
C LYS A 80 13.34 -1.65 7.25
N VAL A 81 13.34 -0.39 6.83
CA VAL A 81 12.34 0.15 5.91
C VAL A 81 12.86 -0.01 4.48
N THR A 82 12.05 -0.59 3.61
CA THR A 82 12.31 -0.60 2.16
C THR A 82 11.13 0.04 1.44
N GLY A 83 11.29 0.37 0.17
CA GLY A 83 10.22 0.98 -0.60
C GLY A 83 10.70 2.03 -1.58
N ILE A 84 9.77 2.85 -2.05
CA ILE A 84 10.07 3.94 -2.98
C ILE A 84 9.18 5.14 -2.73
N LEU A 85 9.80 6.32 -2.80
CA LEU A 85 9.13 7.61 -2.83
C LEU A 85 9.15 8.16 -4.27
N LEU A 86 7.97 8.33 -4.86
CA LEU A 86 7.79 8.98 -6.15
C LEU A 86 7.41 10.43 -5.92
N LEU A 87 8.26 11.34 -6.40
CA LEU A 87 8.14 12.79 -6.24
C LEU A 87 7.60 13.40 -7.53
N TYR A 88 6.34 13.82 -7.51
CA TYR A 88 5.75 14.62 -8.57
C TYR A 88 5.87 16.12 -8.24
N PRO A 89 5.67 17.03 -9.21
CA PRO A 89 5.76 18.48 -8.99
C PRO A 89 4.86 19.05 -7.88
N LYS A 90 3.68 18.51 -7.65
CA LYS A 90 2.69 19.00 -6.67
C LYS A 90 2.24 17.93 -5.68
N SER A 91 2.61 16.67 -5.90
CA SER A 91 2.16 15.53 -5.09
C SER A 91 3.26 14.49 -4.91
N ILE A 92 3.01 13.52 -4.03
CA ILE A 92 3.89 12.37 -3.83
C ILE A 92 3.08 11.07 -3.78
N ILE A 93 3.75 9.97 -4.13
CA ILE A 93 3.29 8.62 -3.84
C ILE A 93 4.41 7.94 -3.04
N HIS A 94 4.10 7.37 -1.89
CA HIS A 94 5.10 6.70 -1.07
C HIS A 94 4.63 5.29 -0.73
N LEU A 95 5.44 4.32 -1.14
CA LEU A 95 5.31 2.92 -0.80
C LEU A 95 6.40 2.55 0.19
N MET A 96 6.02 2.06 1.36
CA MET A 96 6.94 1.62 2.41
C MET A 96 6.64 0.20 2.86
N GLU A 97 7.68 -0.56 3.14
CA GLU A 97 7.62 -1.95 3.58
C GLU A 97 8.48 -2.13 4.83
N SER A 98 7.88 -2.59 5.92
CA SER A 98 8.58 -2.87 7.18
C SER A 98 7.71 -3.72 8.11
N SER A 99 8.15 -3.93 9.35
CA SER A 99 7.33 -4.51 10.43
C SER A 99 6.15 -3.60 10.79
N SER A 100 5.10 -4.16 11.41
CA SER A 100 3.92 -3.40 11.80
C SER A 100 4.24 -2.25 12.76
N GLU A 101 5.20 -2.44 13.66
CA GLU A 101 5.62 -1.46 14.66
C GLU A 101 6.27 -0.25 14.00
N VAL A 102 7.18 -0.49 13.05
CA VAL A 102 7.85 0.58 12.29
C VAL A 102 6.85 1.32 11.40
N LEU A 103 5.93 0.62 10.73
CA LEU A 103 4.87 1.29 9.95
C LEU A 103 3.93 2.11 10.84
N HIS A 104 3.69 1.69 12.09
CA HIS A 104 2.93 2.48 13.05
C HIS A 104 3.64 3.78 13.40
N VAL A 105 4.95 3.74 13.70
CA VAL A 105 5.75 4.95 13.97
C VAL A 105 5.78 5.89 12.75
N ILE A 106 5.82 5.34 11.54
CA ILE A 106 5.72 6.12 10.30
C ILE A 106 4.34 6.82 10.20
N LEU A 107 3.25 6.13 10.56
CA LEU A 107 1.91 6.72 10.56
C LEU A 107 1.77 7.82 11.63
N GLU A 108 2.37 7.64 12.81
CA GLU A 108 2.42 8.67 13.85
C GLU A 108 3.17 9.91 13.36
N ASP A 109 4.34 9.71 12.75
CA ASP A 109 5.14 10.79 12.16
C ASP A 109 4.37 11.55 11.07
N LEU A 110 3.65 10.85 10.18
CA LEU A 110 2.76 11.47 9.19
C LEU A 110 1.63 12.30 9.84
N ASN A 111 1.02 11.77 10.88
CA ASN A 111 -0.05 12.44 11.63
C ASN A 111 0.46 13.70 12.36
N ASP A 112 1.69 13.68 12.85
CA ASP A 112 2.32 14.84 13.48
C ASP A 112 2.79 15.86 12.43
N MET A 113 3.24 15.39 11.26
CA MET A 113 3.53 16.22 10.11
C MET A 113 2.29 17.02 9.70
N GLU A 114 1.13 16.38 9.50
CA GLU A 114 -0.10 17.09 9.09
C GLU A 114 -0.53 18.20 10.07
N LYS A 115 -0.20 18.08 11.36
CA LYS A 115 -0.50 19.09 12.38
C LYS A 115 0.50 20.25 12.39
N SER A 116 1.70 20.04 11.86
CA SER A 116 2.76 21.04 11.88
C SER A 116 2.55 22.08 10.77
N PRO A 117 2.55 23.40 11.09
CA PRO A 117 2.37 24.44 10.09
C PRO A 117 3.52 24.47 9.06
N ASN A 118 4.71 23.95 9.43
CA ASN A 118 5.91 23.93 8.59
C ASN A 118 6.14 22.59 7.89
N CYS A 119 5.11 21.74 7.86
CA CYS A 119 5.17 20.45 7.19
C CYS A 119 5.32 20.58 5.67
N PRO A 120 6.18 19.77 5.03
CA PRO A 120 6.32 19.76 3.57
C PRO A 120 5.18 19.03 2.85
N LEU A 121 4.32 18.30 3.57
CA LEU A 121 3.19 17.52 3.05
C LEU A 121 1.84 18.01 3.60
N LYS A 122 0.79 17.85 2.81
CA LYS A 122 -0.60 18.08 3.17
C LYS A 122 -1.49 17.00 2.58
N GLU A 123 -2.72 16.91 3.08
CA GLU A 123 -3.76 16.04 2.51
C GLU A 123 -3.28 14.59 2.34
N VAL A 124 -2.63 14.05 3.37
CA VAL A 124 -2.12 12.68 3.34
C VAL A 124 -3.30 11.72 3.32
N ARG A 125 -3.31 10.80 2.36
CA ARG A 125 -4.35 9.77 2.20
C ARG A 125 -3.75 8.39 2.03
N ILE A 126 -4.18 7.48 2.89
CA ILE A 126 -3.73 6.09 2.87
C ILE A 126 -4.54 5.34 1.82
N LEU A 127 -3.85 4.81 0.82
CA LEU A 127 -4.47 4.00 -0.24
C LEU A 127 -4.68 2.55 0.22
N VAL A 128 -3.67 1.96 0.86
CA VAL A 128 -3.73 0.59 1.35
C VAL A 128 -2.69 0.31 2.43
N VAL A 129 -3.07 -0.55 3.39
CA VAL A 129 -2.14 -1.25 4.27
C VAL A 129 -2.30 -2.74 4.08
N SER A 130 -1.27 -3.39 3.52
CA SER A 130 -1.24 -4.83 3.27
C SER A 130 -0.44 -5.52 4.36
N HIS A 131 -1.01 -6.54 4.98
CA HIS A 131 -0.34 -7.28 6.05
C HIS A 131 0.30 -8.58 5.55
N CYS A 132 1.42 -8.97 6.17
CA CYS A 132 2.10 -10.24 5.92
C CYS A 132 2.45 -10.48 4.44
N VAL A 133 3.01 -9.45 3.77
CA VAL A 133 3.44 -9.58 2.38
C VAL A 133 4.59 -10.58 2.26
N LEU A 134 4.51 -11.46 1.26
CA LEU A 134 5.43 -12.59 1.11
C LEU A 134 6.86 -12.16 0.72
N ARG A 135 6.98 -11.05 -0.02
CA ARG A 135 8.25 -10.52 -0.53
C ARG A 135 8.23 -9.01 -0.53
N ARG A 136 9.36 -8.41 -0.16
CA ARG A 136 9.64 -6.99 -0.36
C ARG A 136 9.71 -6.72 -1.86
N MET A 137 9.12 -5.61 -2.29
CA MET A 137 9.23 -5.15 -3.67
C MET A 137 10.59 -4.51 -3.90
N PHE A 138 11.06 -3.68 -2.96
CA PHE A 138 12.37 -3.04 -3.05
C PHE A 138 13.35 -3.62 -2.03
N PRO A 139 14.64 -3.83 -2.40
CA PRO A 139 15.65 -4.31 -1.46
C PRO A 139 16.12 -3.23 -0.47
N LEU A 140 16.01 -1.95 -0.86
CA LEU A 140 16.36 -0.77 -0.07
C LEU A 140 15.29 0.30 -0.28
N TRP A 141 15.23 1.27 0.61
CA TRP A 141 14.44 2.47 0.37
C TRP A 141 15.16 3.42 -0.60
N GLY A 142 14.41 4.16 -1.41
CA GLY A 142 14.95 5.23 -2.27
C GLY A 142 13.85 6.12 -2.82
N TYR A 143 14.23 7.10 -3.66
CA TYR A 143 13.29 8.03 -4.28
C TYR A 143 13.55 8.24 -5.77
N ARG A 144 12.52 8.72 -6.49
CA ARG A 144 12.57 9.08 -7.91
C ARG A 144 11.74 10.34 -8.17
N PHE A 145 12.26 11.23 -9.00
CA PHE A 145 11.49 12.33 -9.57
C PHE A 145 10.68 11.82 -10.75
N VAL A 146 9.39 12.12 -10.77
CA VAL A 146 8.49 11.78 -11.88
C VAL A 146 8.29 13.05 -12.71
N THR A 147 8.93 13.09 -13.88
CA THR A 147 8.73 14.17 -14.85
C THR A 147 7.52 13.84 -15.73
N LEU A 148 6.54 14.72 -15.80
CA LEU A 148 5.41 14.57 -16.71
C LEU A 148 5.71 15.28 -18.05
N PRO A 149 5.46 14.63 -19.20
CA PRO A 149 5.47 15.31 -20.50
C PRO A 149 4.51 16.51 -20.47
N LEU A 150 4.91 17.62 -21.09
CA LEU A 150 4.10 18.86 -21.17
C LEU A 150 2.71 18.62 -21.79
N SER A 151 2.57 17.59 -22.63
CA SER A 151 1.30 17.21 -23.28
C SER A 151 0.28 16.54 -22.36
N LEU A 152 0.66 16.13 -21.14
CA LEU A 152 -0.24 15.55 -20.12
C LEU A 152 -0.59 16.57 -19.02
N GLN A 153 -0.38 17.86 -19.27
CA GLN A 153 -0.72 18.94 -18.32
C GLN A 153 -2.10 19.54 -18.55
N ASP A 154 -2.83 19.08 -19.58
CA ASP A 154 -4.21 19.49 -19.77
C ASP A 154 -5.08 18.85 -18.66
N PRO A 155 -5.82 19.64 -17.88
CA PRO A 155 -6.59 19.15 -16.77
C PRO A 155 -7.70 18.23 -17.29
N ASN A 156 -7.53 16.92 -17.09
CA ASN A 156 -8.60 15.97 -17.29
C ASN A 156 -9.34 15.79 -15.96
N PRO A 157 -10.56 16.33 -15.80
CA PRO A 157 -11.29 16.18 -14.56
C PRO A 157 -11.54 14.70 -14.28
N GLN A 158 -11.02 14.21 -13.14
CA GLN A 158 -11.26 12.85 -12.68
C GLN A 158 -12.74 12.68 -12.36
N THR A 159 -13.43 11.87 -13.16
CA THR A 159 -14.89 11.62 -13.04
C THR A 159 -15.21 10.28 -12.40
N GLN A 160 -14.21 9.42 -12.21
CA GLN A 160 -14.39 8.09 -11.63
C GLN A 160 -14.55 8.17 -10.11
N PRO A 161 -15.39 7.31 -9.51
CA PRO A 161 -15.49 7.22 -8.06
C PRO A 161 -14.18 6.70 -7.45
N VAL A 162 -13.86 7.19 -6.25
CA VAL A 162 -12.60 6.87 -5.56
C VAL A 162 -12.44 5.37 -5.32
N GLU A 163 -13.55 4.66 -5.08
CA GLU A 163 -13.58 3.23 -4.82
C GLU A 163 -13.10 2.38 -6.00
N THR A 164 -13.33 2.84 -7.24
CA THR A 164 -12.81 2.19 -8.45
C THR A 164 -11.43 2.72 -8.82
N LEU A 165 -11.17 4.00 -8.54
CA LEU A 165 -9.91 4.65 -8.89
C LEU A 165 -8.73 4.15 -8.05
N VAL A 166 -8.95 3.82 -6.77
CA VAL A 166 -7.91 3.31 -5.86
C VAL A 166 -7.29 1.99 -6.36
N PRO A 167 -8.05 0.92 -6.67
CA PRO A 167 -7.46 -0.33 -7.17
C PRO A 167 -6.73 -0.13 -8.52
N ASP A 168 -7.25 0.71 -9.41
CA ASP A 168 -6.60 1.01 -10.69
C ASP A 168 -5.29 1.77 -10.49
N SER A 169 -5.30 2.76 -9.60
CA SER A 169 -4.11 3.53 -9.22
C SER A 169 -3.06 2.64 -8.56
N LEU A 170 -3.46 1.76 -7.64
CA LEU A 170 -2.56 0.78 -7.02
C LEU A 170 -1.96 -0.17 -8.06
N ALA A 171 -2.77 -0.68 -8.99
CA ALA A 171 -2.28 -1.54 -10.07
C ALA A 171 -1.25 -0.80 -10.93
N MET A 172 -1.47 0.48 -11.25
CA MET A 172 -0.51 1.31 -11.99
C MET A 172 0.77 1.54 -11.17
N ILE A 173 0.66 1.95 -9.90
CA ILE A 173 1.80 2.15 -8.99
C ILE A 173 2.65 0.89 -8.89
N TYR A 174 2.04 -0.28 -8.73
CA TYR A 174 2.78 -1.54 -8.67
C TYR A 174 3.46 -1.88 -9.99
N LYS A 175 2.79 -1.67 -11.14
CA LYS A 175 3.41 -1.85 -12.47
C LYS A 175 4.60 -0.92 -12.65
N MET A 176 4.48 0.36 -12.29
CA MET A 176 5.57 1.33 -12.32
C MET A 176 6.75 0.87 -11.45
N CYS A 177 6.48 0.45 -10.22
CA CYS A 177 7.54 -0.01 -9.31
C CYS A 177 8.27 -1.24 -9.86
N VAL A 178 7.56 -2.17 -10.49
CA VAL A 178 8.18 -3.34 -11.15
C VAL A 178 9.07 -2.93 -12.31
N CYS A 179 8.66 -1.93 -13.11
CA CYS A 179 9.51 -1.39 -14.18
C CYS A 179 10.76 -0.73 -13.61
N LEU A 180 10.62 0.16 -12.63
CA LEU A 180 11.76 0.85 -11.98
C LEU A 180 12.80 -0.12 -11.38
N LEU A 181 12.37 -1.32 -10.97
CA LEU A 181 13.26 -2.37 -10.47
C LEU A 181 14.06 -3.06 -11.58
N LYS A 182 13.45 -3.28 -12.75
CA LYS A 182 14.09 -3.95 -13.90
C LYS A 182 15.14 -3.04 -14.56
N HIS A 183 14.92 -1.73 -14.52
CA HIS A 183 15.73 -0.76 -15.24
C HIS A 183 17.02 -0.35 -14.50
N ARG A 184 17.32 -0.96 -13.34
CA ARG A 184 18.63 -0.79 -12.70
C ARG A 184 19.78 -1.39 -13.53
N ASP A 185 19.49 -2.27 -14.49
CA ASP A 185 20.49 -3.09 -15.19
C ASP A 185 20.54 -2.93 -16.73
N SER A 186 19.75 -2.05 -17.37
CA SER A 186 19.70 -1.98 -18.86
C SER A 186 19.45 -0.58 -19.44
N GLY A 187 20.18 -0.25 -20.52
CA GLY A 187 20.21 1.07 -21.16
C GLY A 187 19.17 1.34 -22.27
N SER A 188 18.82 2.64 -22.37
CA SER A 188 18.33 3.46 -23.50
C SER A 188 17.12 3.06 -24.37
N GLY A 189 16.47 1.91 -24.18
CA GLY A 189 15.24 1.54 -24.91
C GLY A 189 13.93 1.58 -24.10
N GLN A 190 14.01 1.99 -22.84
CA GLN A 190 13.04 1.65 -21.79
C GLN A 190 12.32 2.85 -21.18
N GLU A 191 12.74 4.07 -21.53
CA GLU A 191 12.13 5.32 -21.09
C GLU A 191 10.69 5.49 -21.62
N ASP A 192 10.40 5.03 -22.85
CA ASP A 192 9.05 5.09 -23.44
C ASP A 192 8.04 4.22 -22.68
N GLN A 193 8.48 3.06 -22.19
CA GLN A 193 7.61 2.16 -21.40
C GLN A 193 7.38 2.70 -19.97
N GLU A 194 8.38 3.37 -19.39
CA GLU A 194 8.22 4.10 -18.12
C GLU A 194 7.35 5.34 -18.25
N GLN A 195 7.33 5.98 -19.43
CA GLN A 195 6.43 7.09 -19.75
C GLN A 195 4.98 6.64 -19.90
N ALA A 196 4.75 5.50 -20.55
CA ALA A 196 3.41 4.93 -20.77
C ALA A 196 2.72 4.40 -19.50
N LEU A 197 3.48 4.10 -18.44
CA LEU A 197 2.97 3.51 -17.21
C LEU A 197 2.76 4.53 -16.08
N ARG A 198 2.79 5.84 -16.35
CA ARG A 198 2.70 6.85 -15.30
C ARG A 198 1.26 7.05 -14.85
N LEU A 199 1.05 7.00 -13.53
CA LEU A 199 -0.13 7.58 -12.93
C LEU A 199 -0.05 9.10 -13.10
N GLU A 200 -1.08 9.71 -13.68
CA GLU A 200 -1.17 11.15 -13.87
C GLU A 200 -1.17 11.87 -12.51
N GLU A 201 -0.51 13.02 -12.43
CA GLU A 201 -0.44 13.79 -11.18
C GLU A 201 -1.83 14.29 -10.74
N ASP A 202 -2.69 14.69 -11.68
CA ASP A 202 -4.04 15.13 -11.36
C ASP A 202 -4.85 14.02 -10.68
N THR A 203 -4.64 12.76 -11.05
CA THR A 203 -5.22 11.60 -10.37
C THR A 203 -4.69 11.46 -8.95
N VAL A 204 -3.39 11.65 -8.73
CA VAL A 204 -2.78 11.61 -7.39
C VAL A 204 -3.36 12.72 -6.52
N ILE A 205 -3.44 13.94 -7.03
CA ILE A 205 -4.02 15.10 -6.32
C ILE A 205 -5.49 14.85 -5.98
N TYR A 206 -6.27 14.33 -6.92
CA TYR A 206 -7.67 13.96 -6.69
C TYR A 206 -7.81 12.94 -5.55
N LEU A 207 -6.94 11.92 -5.51
CA LEU A 207 -6.91 10.95 -4.41
C LEU A 207 -6.55 11.62 -3.06
N CYS A 208 -5.60 12.55 -3.02
CA CYS A 208 -5.24 13.29 -1.80
C CYS A 208 -6.44 14.09 -1.23
N GLN A 209 -7.25 14.67 -2.11
CA GLN A 209 -8.40 15.50 -1.72
C GLN A 209 -9.63 14.69 -1.33
N SER A 210 -9.64 13.37 -1.56
CA SER A 210 -10.75 12.50 -1.22
C SER A 210 -11.01 12.47 0.30
N ALA A 211 -12.25 12.70 0.69
CA ALA A 211 -12.71 12.50 2.07
C ALA A 211 -13.03 11.04 2.39
N VAL A 212 -13.17 10.18 1.38
CA VAL A 212 -13.45 8.74 1.54
C VAL A 212 -12.22 8.00 2.04
N LEU A 213 -11.03 8.43 1.61
CA LEU A 213 -9.77 7.87 2.03
C LEU A 213 -9.38 8.36 3.43
N HIS A 214 -8.81 7.46 4.23
CA HIS A 214 -8.40 7.81 5.58
C HIS A 214 -7.15 8.70 5.59
N SER A 215 -7.20 9.75 6.40
CA SER A 215 -6.01 10.46 6.88
C SER A 215 -5.21 9.58 7.85
N PRO A 216 -3.92 9.89 8.09
CA PRO A 216 -3.12 9.24 9.14
C PRO A 216 -3.82 9.24 10.50
N SER A 217 -4.39 10.39 10.90
CA SER A 217 -5.13 10.54 12.16
C SER A 217 -6.33 9.59 12.24
N THR A 218 -7.16 9.54 11.19
CA THR A 218 -8.35 8.70 11.13
C THR A 218 -7.98 7.22 11.11
N PHE A 219 -6.92 6.86 10.39
CA PHE A 219 -6.42 5.49 10.32
C PHE A 219 -5.89 5.02 11.67
N LEU A 220 -5.07 5.83 12.36
CA LEU A 220 -4.56 5.51 13.71
C LEU A 220 -5.69 5.35 14.73
N GLN A 221 -6.72 6.19 14.68
CA GLN A 221 -7.91 6.05 15.56
C GLN A 221 -8.68 4.76 15.27
N THR A 222 -8.78 4.36 14.00
CA THR A 222 -9.46 3.13 13.60
C THR A 222 -8.67 1.90 14.03
N TYR A 223 -7.33 1.98 13.97
CA TYR A 223 -6.44 0.89 14.38
C TYR A 223 -6.34 0.71 15.90
N THR A 224 -6.48 1.79 16.67
CA THR A 224 -6.44 1.78 18.14
C THR A 224 -7.78 1.43 18.79
N LYS A 225 -8.91 1.66 18.09
CA LYS A 225 -10.21 1.10 18.47
C LYS A 225 -10.13 -0.40 18.26
N ALA A 226 -10.10 -1.17 19.35
CA ALA A 226 -10.07 -2.63 19.34
C ALA A 226 -11.06 -3.17 18.31
N THR A 227 -10.56 -3.59 17.16
CA THR A 227 -11.39 -4.28 16.17
C THR A 227 -11.59 -5.67 16.74
N ASN A 228 -12.78 -5.92 17.28
CA ASN A 228 -13.30 -7.27 17.47
C ASN A 228 -13.48 -7.89 16.08
N ILE A 229 -12.36 -8.23 15.43
CA ILE A 229 -12.38 -8.94 14.16
C ILE A 229 -12.71 -10.39 14.52
N LEU A 230 -13.99 -10.74 14.40
CA LEU A 230 -14.37 -12.13 14.24
C LEU A 230 -13.68 -12.61 12.95
N MET A 231 -12.63 -13.42 13.10
CA MET A 231 -11.93 -14.05 11.98
C MET A 231 -12.86 -15.06 11.34
N ASP A 232 -13.73 -14.62 10.43
CA ASP A 232 -14.40 -15.55 9.53
C ASP A 232 -13.45 -15.88 8.37
N SER A 233 -13.16 -17.16 8.25
CA SER A 233 -12.05 -17.67 7.46
C SER A 233 -12.36 -17.64 5.96
N GLY A 234 -11.55 -16.90 5.20
CA GLY A 234 -11.48 -17.08 3.74
C GLY A 234 -11.42 -15.77 2.97
N ASN A 235 -10.31 -15.03 3.11
CA ASN A 235 -9.66 -14.23 2.06
C ASN A 235 -8.47 -13.50 2.69
N CYS A 236 -7.30 -13.57 2.09
CA CYS A 236 -6.14 -12.76 2.49
C CYS A 236 -6.56 -11.29 2.50
N PHE A 237 -6.52 -10.67 3.69
CA PHE A 237 -6.86 -9.26 3.90
C PHE A 237 -5.86 -8.37 3.16
N VAL A 238 -6.20 -7.99 1.93
CA VAL A 238 -5.93 -6.62 1.50
C VAL A 238 -6.94 -5.79 2.28
N CYS A 239 -6.52 -5.12 3.35
CA CYS A 239 -7.34 -4.08 3.96
C CYS A 239 -7.35 -2.88 2.99
N VAL A 240 -8.14 -2.97 1.92
CA VAL A 240 -8.71 -1.76 1.32
C VAL A 240 -9.80 -1.35 2.29
N LEU A 241 -9.48 -0.45 3.22
CA LEU A 241 -10.51 0.17 4.07
C LEU A 241 -11.29 1.16 3.19
N SER A 242 -12.18 0.64 2.34
CA SER A 242 -13.28 1.40 1.76
C SER A 242 -14.57 0.91 2.43
N ARG A 243 -14.89 1.47 3.59
CA ARG A 243 -16.24 1.34 4.13
C ARG A 243 -16.69 2.61 4.83
N ALA A 244 -17.06 3.62 4.04
CA ALA A 244 -18.07 4.56 4.45
C ALA A 244 -19.43 3.84 4.37
N ARG A 245 -20.02 3.48 5.52
CA ARG A 245 -21.47 3.28 5.62
C ARG A 245 -22.03 4.47 6.38
N SER A 246 -22.78 5.32 5.66
CA SER A 246 -23.68 6.31 6.23
C SER A 246 -24.78 5.63 7.04
N GLU A 247 -24.92 6.01 8.31
CA GLU A 247 -26.17 6.14 9.09
C GLU A 247 -25.81 7.22 10.14
N LEU A 248 -26.34 8.44 10.17
CA LEU A 248 -27.72 8.94 10.09
C LEU A 248 -27.77 10.32 9.41
#